data_AF-A0A933P313-F1
#
_entry.id   AF-A0A933P313-F1
#
_cell.length_a   1.000
_cell.length_b   1.000
_cell.length_c   1.000
_cell.angle_alpha   90.00
_cell.angle_beta   90.00
_cell.angle_gamma   90.00
#
_symmetry.space_group_name_H-M   'P 1'
#
loop_
_entity.id
_entity.type
_entity.pdbx_description
1 polymer ?
#
loop_
_entity_poly.entity_id
_entity_poly.type
_entity_poly.pdbx_seq_one_letter_code
_entity_poly.pdbx_strand_id
1 'polypeptide(L)'
;MELIDLIPNSMSFRVITTIDVNDESEIPVGFTGRVKHHENGSVVYVAWYQDGQLHNPGKHHPAYRRFRPDGRLKYEMFYTHGLLHDPSDLVPAVRGYYADGTVHYEERYFGGRRNDAKDGTPAIRKWRLDGALRHELRYTQGRRVDAPDAKPRARTSSRPPASPTG
;
A
#
# COMPACT_ATOMS: atom_id res chain seq x y z
N MET A 1 -22.51 -11.68 15.54
CA MET A 1 -22.93 -12.67 14.53
C MET A 1 -21.77 -12.83 13.57
N GLU A 2 -21.06 -13.97 13.62
CA GLU A 2 -19.95 -14.23 12.68
C GLU A 2 -20.51 -14.47 11.28
N LEU A 3 -20.08 -13.67 10.31
CA LEU A 3 -20.51 -13.78 8.92
C LEU A 3 -19.42 -14.50 8.12
N ILE A 4 -19.72 -15.75 7.72
CA ILE A 4 -18.84 -16.56 6.88
C ILE A 4 -18.88 -15.98 5.46
N ASP A 5 -17.73 -15.57 4.94
CA ASP A 5 -17.62 -15.05 3.58
C ASP A 5 -16.58 -15.86 2.79
N LEU A 6 -16.97 -16.34 1.62
CA LEU A 6 -16.20 -17.26 0.80
C LEU A 6 -15.30 -16.45 -0.16
N ILE A 7 -13.99 -16.75 -0.18
CA ILE A 7 -13.11 -16.27 -1.25
C ILE A 7 -13.00 -17.36 -2.30
N PRO A 8 -13.32 -17.09 -3.58
CA PRO A 8 -13.10 -18.07 -4.63
C PRO A 8 -11.60 -18.22 -4.89
N ASN A 9 -11.05 -19.37 -4.54
CA ASN A 9 -9.79 -19.84 -5.10
C ASN A 9 -10.03 -21.23 -5.67
N SER A 10 -9.54 -21.47 -6.89
CA SER A 10 -9.92 -22.56 -7.80
C SER A 10 -9.77 -23.97 -7.20
N MET A 11 -10.80 -24.45 -6.48
CA MET A 11 -11.00 -25.81 -5.91
C MET A 11 -10.91 -25.97 -4.38
N SER A 12 -10.93 -24.91 -3.56
CA SER A 12 -11.15 -25.07 -2.10
C SER A 12 -11.81 -23.86 -1.45
N PHE A 13 -12.88 -24.07 -0.67
CA PHE A 13 -13.41 -23.06 0.24
C PHE A 13 -12.54 -23.03 1.50
N ARG A 14 -11.88 -21.92 1.79
CA ARG A 14 -11.33 -21.68 3.13
C ARG A 14 -12.38 -20.94 3.94
N VAL A 15 -12.71 -21.45 5.13
CA VAL A 15 -13.47 -20.68 6.12
C VAL A 15 -12.58 -19.52 6.53
N ILE A 16 -13.02 -18.29 6.25
CA ILE A 16 -12.30 -17.08 6.60
C ILE A 16 -13.13 -16.36 7.65
N THR A 17 -12.60 -16.30 8.86
CA THR A 17 -13.18 -15.50 9.94
C THR A 17 -13.25 -14.05 9.48
N THR A 18 -14.46 -13.47 9.50
CA THR A 18 -14.65 -12.04 9.29
C THR A 18 -15.05 -11.40 10.60
N ILE A 19 -14.39 -10.30 10.95
CA ILE A 19 -14.82 -9.40 12.02
C ILE A 19 -15.15 -8.03 11.45
N ASP A 20 -16.21 -7.44 11.98
CA ASP A 20 -16.58 -6.05 11.76
C ASP A 20 -16.13 -5.26 13.00
N VAL A 21 -15.36 -4.19 12.79
CA VAL A 21 -14.77 -3.38 13.86
C VAL A 21 -15.09 -1.90 13.65
N ASN A 22 -15.17 -1.12 14.73
CA ASN A 22 -15.22 0.34 14.64
C ASN A 22 -13.90 1.00 15.07
N ASP A 23 -13.03 0.24 15.73
CA ASP A 23 -11.71 0.66 16.19
C ASP A 23 -10.69 -0.45 15.87
N GLU A 24 -9.50 -0.06 15.40
CA GLU A 24 -8.42 -1.00 15.05
C GLU A 24 -7.93 -1.82 16.27
N SER A 25 -8.09 -1.31 17.49
CA SER A 25 -7.77 -2.03 18.73
C SER A 25 -8.67 -3.24 19.01
N GLU A 26 -9.82 -3.35 18.34
CA GLU A 26 -10.71 -4.51 18.42
C GLU A 26 -10.15 -5.73 17.65
N ILE A 27 -9.16 -5.53 16.78
CA ILE A 27 -8.54 -6.61 16.00
C ILE A 27 -7.63 -7.43 16.93
N PRO A 28 -7.88 -8.73 17.12
CA PRO A 28 -7.04 -9.56 17.99
C PRO A 28 -5.58 -9.59 17.51
N VAL A 29 -4.65 -9.60 18.48
CA VAL A 29 -3.22 -9.81 18.17
C VAL A 29 -3.05 -11.17 17.48
N GLY A 30 -2.33 -11.20 16.36
CA GLY A 30 -2.12 -12.42 15.58
C GLY A 30 -3.35 -12.87 14.76
N PHE A 31 -4.36 -12.01 14.61
CA PHE A 31 -5.58 -12.36 13.87
C PHE A 31 -5.26 -12.83 12.43
N THR A 32 -5.94 -13.90 12.03
CA THR A 32 -5.94 -14.40 10.66
C THR A 32 -7.38 -14.40 10.17
N GLY A 33 -7.65 -13.62 9.13
CA GLY A 33 -9.01 -13.44 8.63
C GLY A 33 -9.20 -12.11 7.93
N ARG A 34 -10.46 -11.77 7.69
CA ARG A 34 -10.86 -10.51 7.08
C ARG A 34 -11.40 -9.56 8.14
N VAL A 35 -11.02 -8.30 8.06
CA VAL A 35 -11.52 -7.22 8.91
C VAL A 35 -12.28 -6.24 8.03
N LYS A 36 -13.49 -5.85 8.45
CA LYS A 36 -14.24 -4.73 7.88
C LYS A 36 -14.30 -3.63 8.93
N HIS A 37 -13.68 -2.49 8.65
CA HIS A 37 -13.72 -1.36 9.56
C HIS A 37 -14.82 -0.39 9.16
N HIS A 38 -15.64 0.01 10.13
CA HIS A 38 -16.74 0.94 9.96
C HIS A 38 -16.45 2.25 10.67
N GLU A 39 -16.88 3.34 10.05
CA GLU A 39 -16.88 4.67 10.66
C GLU A 39 -18.22 5.32 10.29
N ASN A 40 -18.94 5.85 11.27
CA ASN A 40 -20.27 6.44 11.08
C ASN A 40 -21.25 5.53 10.31
N GLY A 41 -21.20 4.22 10.58
CA GLY A 41 -22.09 3.22 9.96
C GLY A 41 -21.75 2.85 8.51
N SER A 42 -20.62 3.31 7.98
CA SER A 42 -20.15 2.97 6.63
C SER A 42 -18.79 2.27 6.67
N VAL A 43 -18.58 1.30 5.78
CA VAL A 43 -17.29 0.61 5.66
C VAL A 43 -16.23 1.57 5.10
N VAL A 44 -15.21 1.87 5.89
CA VAL A 44 -14.07 2.71 5.49
C VAL A 44 -13.00 1.87 4.82
N TYR A 45 -12.72 0.67 5.33
CA TYR A 45 -11.78 -0.24 4.69
C TYR A 45 -12.12 -1.70 4.94
N VAL A 46 -11.60 -2.55 4.05
CA VAL A 46 -11.56 -4.00 4.21
C VAL A 46 -10.10 -4.44 4.13
N ALA A 47 -9.67 -5.24 5.09
CA ALA A 47 -8.31 -5.72 5.22
C ALA A 47 -8.29 -7.24 5.44
N TRP A 48 -7.22 -7.89 4.98
CA TRP A 48 -6.95 -9.30 5.21
C TRP A 48 -5.64 -9.44 5.98
N TYR A 49 -5.70 -10.23 7.04
CA TYR A 49 -4.58 -10.50 7.91
C TYR A 49 -4.24 -11.98 7.90
N GLN A 50 -2.95 -12.26 8.04
CA GLN A 50 -2.40 -13.56 8.38
C GLN A 50 -1.39 -13.33 9.50
N ASP A 51 -1.60 -14.01 10.63
CA ASP A 51 -0.77 -13.91 11.84
C ASP A 51 -0.56 -12.45 12.29
N GLY A 52 -1.63 -11.65 12.23
CA GLY A 52 -1.64 -10.24 12.63
C GLY A 52 -0.98 -9.29 11.63
N GLN A 53 -0.56 -9.76 10.46
CA GLN A 53 0.07 -8.94 9.41
C GLN A 53 -0.81 -8.88 8.17
N LEU A 54 -0.84 -7.73 7.49
CA LEU A 54 -1.53 -7.62 6.20
C LEU A 54 -0.99 -8.66 5.21
N HIS A 55 -1.91 -9.42 4.62
CA HIS A 55 -1.57 -10.49 3.70
C HIS A 55 -2.65 -10.66 2.63
N ASN A 56 -2.22 -10.82 1.37
CA ASN A 56 -3.16 -11.03 0.26
C ASN A 56 -3.88 -12.37 0.44
N PRO A 57 -5.23 -12.42 0.46
CA PRO A 57 -5.93 -13.70 0.54
C PRO A 57 -5.78 -14.56 -0.74
N GLY A 58 -5.25 -13.98 -1.81
CA GLY A 58 -4.86 -14.67 -3.04
C GLY A 58 -4.14 -13.74 -4.00
N LYS A 59 -3.60 -14.29 -5.09
CA LYS A 59 -2.78 -13.55 -6.07
C LYS A 59 -3.48 -12.33 -6.69
N HIS A 60 -4.80 -12.38 -6.83
CA HIS A 60 -5.60 -11.33 -7.48
C HIS A 60 -6.45 -10.52 -6.49
N HIS A 61 -6.25 -10.73 -5.19
CA HIS A 61 -7.03 -10.08 -4.15
C HIS A 61 -6.10 -9.25 -3.26
N PRO A 62 -6.26 -7.92 -3.23
CA PRO A 62 -5.43 -7.06 -2.40
C PRO A 62 -5.71 -7.31 -0.92
N ALA A 63 -4.67 -7.28 -0.10
CA ALA A 63 -4.80 -7.39 1.34
C ALA A 63 -5.51 -6.19 1.98
N TYR A 64 -5.57 -5.04 1.30
CA TYR A 64 -6.20 -3.84 1.86
C TYR A 64 -6.91 -3.04 0.79
N ARG A 65 -8.15 -2.62 1.08
CA ARG A 65 -8.97 -1.74 0.23
C ARG A 65 -9.58 -0.65 1.09
N ARG A 66 -9.41 0.61 0.69
CA ARG A 66 -10.05 1.75 1.35
C ARG A 66 -11.07 2.41 0.45
N PHE A 67 -12.21 2.76 1.03
CA PHE A 67 -13.33 3.37 0.37
C PHE A 67 -13.45 4.84 0.75
N ARG A 68 -14.12 5.59 -0.12
CA ARG A 68 -14.59 6.95 0.15
C ARG A 68 -15.93 6.90 0.91
N PRO A 69 -16.40 8.02 1.48
CA PRO A 69 -17.71 8.10 2.12
C PRO A 69 -18.88 7.71 1.20
N ASP A 70 -18.74 7.87 -0.12
CA ASP A 70 -19.72 7.45 -1.13
C ASP A 70 -19.64 5.95 -1.49
N GLY A 71 -18.80 5.18 -0.80
CA GLY A 71 -18.56 3.76 -1.04
C GLY A 71 -17.61 3.44 -2.20
N ARG A 72 -17.13 4.44 -2.95
CA ARG A 72 -16.23 4.18 -4.10
C ARG A 72 -14.81 3.86 -3.63
N LEU A 73 -14.14 2.95 -4.34
CA LEU A 73 -12.77 2.54 -4.02
C LEU A 73 -11.80 3.73 -4.18
N LYS A 74 -11.09 4.05 -3.10
CA LYS A 74 -10.07 5.12 -3.06
C LYS A 74 -8.70 4.58 -3.48
N TYR A 75 -8.30 3.46 -2.87
CA TYR A 75 -7.08 2.76 -3.22
C TYR A 75 -7.12 1.31 -2.72
N GLU A 76 -6.30 0.47 -3.35
CA GLU A 76 -6.05 -0.91 -2.96
C GLU A 76 -4.55 -1.19 -2.88
N MET A 77 -4.19 -2.12 -2.01
CA MET A 77 -2.80 -2.44 -1.69
C MET A 77 -2.62 -3.94 -1.51
N PHE A 78 -1.55 -4.46 -2.10
CA PHE A 78 -1.12 -5.84 -1.99
C PHE A 78 0.05 -5.97 -1.01
N TYR A 79 -0.07 -6.94 -0.11
CA TYR A 79 0.91 -7.22 0.92
C TYR A 79 1.31 -8.68 0.94
N THR A 80 2.58 -8.92 1.25
CA THR A 80 3.14 -10.25 1.52
C THR A 80 3.96 -10.16 2.79
N HIS A 81 3.53 -10.88 3.83
CA HIS A 81 4.12 -10.82 5.17
C HIS A 81 4.24 -9.39 5.72
N GLY A 82 3.14 -8.62 5.67
CA GLY A 82 3.09 -7.26 6.18
C GLY A 82 3.83 -6.22 5.33
N LEU A 83 4.50 -6.62 4.24
CA LEU A 83 5.24 -5.72 3.36
C LEU A 83 4.53 -5.52 2.03
N LEU A 84 4.50 -4.27 1.54
CA LEU A 84 4.03 -3.97 0.20
C LEU A 84 4.80 -4.79 -0.84
N HIS A 85 4.07 -5.45 -1.72
CA HIS A 85 4.65 -6.37 -2.70
C HIS A 85 3.75 -6.50 -3.94
N ASP A 86 4.34 -6.36 -5.12
CA ASP A 86 3.64 -6.61 -6.39
C ASP A 86 3.24 -8.09 -6.45
N PRO A 87 1.93 -8.45 -6.50
CA PRO A 87 1.51 -9.85 -6.50
C PRO A 87 1.88 -10.58 -7.81
N SER A 88 2.27 -9.83 -8.85
CA SER A 88 2.84 -10.33 -10.10
C SER A 88 3.50 -9.17 -10.85
N ASP A 89 4.33 -9.49 -11.86
CA ASP A 89 5.00 -8.47 -12.67
C ASP A 89 4.02 -7.52 -13.42
N LEU A 90 2.75 -7.91 -13.61
CA LEU A 90 1.72 -7.11 -14.30
C LEU A 90 0.82 -6.28 -13.36
N VAL A 91 0.88 -6.53 -12.05
CA VAL A 91 -0.03 -5.92 -11.08
C VAL A 91 0.80 -5.15 -10.05
N PRO A 92 0.62 -3.82 -9.94
CA PRO A 92 1.34 -3.03 -8.97
C PRO A 92 0.89 -3.35 -7.54
N ALA A 93 1.79 -3.22 -6.57
CA ALA A 93 1.46 -3.37 -5.16
C ALA A 93 0.43 -2.35 -4.68
N VAL A 94 0.39 -1.15 -5.26
CA VAL A 94 -0.56 -0.11 -4.88
C VAL A 94 -1.22 0.47 -6.12
N ARG A 95 -2.54 0.64 -6.05
CA ARG A 95 -3.30 1.39 -7.06
C ARG A 95 -4.28 2.32 -6.37
N GLY A 96 -4.25 3.59 -6.76
CA GLY A 96 -5.18 4.61 -6.29
C GLY A 96 -6.00 5.19 -7.43
N TYR A 97 -7.22 5.59 -7.11
CA TYR A 97 -8.22 6.00 -8.09
C TYR A 97 -8.69 7.43 -7.85
N TYR A 98 -9.18 8.07 -8.90
CA TYR A 98 -10.01 9.27 -8.81
C TYR A 98 -11.41 8.95 -8.30
N ALA A 99 -12.21 9.99 -8.04
CA ALA A 99 -13.58 9.83 -7.56
C ALA A 99 -14.50 9.16 -8.61
N ASP A 100 -14.21 9.32 -9.90
CA ASP A 100 -14.93 8.66 -11.00
C ASP A 100 -14.50 7.19 -11.22
N GLY A 101 -13.49 6.72 -10.49
CA GLY A 101 -12.95 5.36 -10.60
C GLY A 101 -11.81 5.21 -11.62
N THR A 102 -11.43 6.26 -12.33
CA THR A 102 -10.23 6.22 -13.20
C THR A 102 -8.95 6.12 -12.38
N VAL A 103 -7.91 5.50 -12.93
CA VAL A 103 -6.64 5.31 -12.21
C VAL A 103 -5.94 6.67 -12.04
N HIS A 104 -5.61 7.01 -10.80
CA HIS A 104 -4.86 8.21 -10.46
C HIS A 104 -3.37 7.92 -10.33
N TYR A 105 -3.01 6.82 -9.67
CA TYR A 105 -1.61 6.42 -9.52
C TYR A 105 -1.46 4.93 -9.31
N GLU A 106 -0.27 4.45 -9.64
CA GLU A 106 0.20 3.09 -9.39
C GLU A 106 1.60 3.18 -8.78
N GLU A 107 1.86 2.33 -7.79
CA GLU A 107 3.18 2.18 -7.21
C GLU A 107 3.57 0.71 -7.12
N ARG A 108 4.82 0.44 -7.46
CA ARG A 108 5.41 -0.89 -7.47
C ARG A 108 6.39 -1.09 -6.34
N TYR A 109 6.31 -2.25 -5.71
CA TYR A 109 7.11 -2.59 -4.55
C TYR A 109 7.61 -4.03 -4.62
N PHE A 110 8.83 -4.24 -4.12
CA PHE A 110 9.40 -5.55 -3.87
C PHE A 110 10.01 -5.57 -2.47
N GLY A 111 9.53 -6.48 -1.63
CA GLY A 111 9.97 -6.60 -0.24
C GLY A 111 9.84 -5.30 0.57
N GLY A 112 8.73 -4.59 0.41
CA GLY A 112 8.47 -3.32 1.10
C GLY A 112 9.25 -2.11 0.56
N ARG A 113 10.06 -2.28 -0.50
CA ARG A 113 10.82 -1.19 -1.12
C ARG A 113 10.27 -0.86 -2.50
N ARG A 114 10.12 0.43 -2.79
CA ARG A 114 9.80 0.89 -4.15
C ARG A 114 10.89 0.46 -5.12
N ASN A 115 10.47 -0.16 -6.22
CA ASN A 115 11.35 -0.64 -7.29
C ASN A 115 10.61 -0.54 -8.62
N ASP A 116 11.35 -0.26 -9.68
CA ASP A 116 10.85 -0.47 -11.04
C ASP A 116 10.51 -1.95 -11.24
N ALA A 117 9.56 -2.23 -12.13
CA ALA A 117 9.24 -3.60 -12.52
C ALA A 117 10.34 -4.22 -13.37
N LYS A 118 10.35 -5.56 -13.44
CA LYS A 118 11.29 -6.32 -14.28
C LYS A 118 11.16 -6.01 -15.77
N ASP A 119 9.96 -5.61 -16.22
CA ASP A 119 9.70 -5.20 -17.60
C ASP A 119 10.14 -3.75 -17.90
N GLY A 120 10.75 -3.06 -16.94
CA GLY A 120 11.20 -1.67 -17.07
C GLY A 120 10.12 -0.62 -16.76
N THR A 121 8.91 -1.03 -16.37
CA THR A 121 7.86 -0.09 -15.92
C THR A 121 8.37 0.70 -14.71
N PRO A 122 8.24 2.04 -14.71
CA PRO A 122 8.64 2.87 -13.57
C PRO A 122 7.91 2.49 -12.28
N ALA A 123 8.63 2.61 -11.15
CA ALA A 123 8.10 2.28 -9.84
C ALA A 123 6.85 3.10 -9.47
N ILE A 124 6.75 4.34 -9.95
CA ILE A 124 5.58 5.18 -9.74
C ILE A 124 5.12 5.72 -11.09
N ARG A 125 3.83 5.55 -11.38
CA ARG A 125 3.14 6.23 -12.47
C ARG A 125 1.96 7.00 -11.91
N LYS A 126 1.76 8.22 -12.39
CA LYS A 126 0.62 9.07 -12.01
C LYS A 126 -0.03 9.61 -13.26
N TRP A 127 -1.35 9.56 -13.31
CA TRP A 127 -2.15 10.08 -14.39
C TRP A 127 -2.92 11.31 -13.94
N ARG A 128 -3.43 12.05 -14.92
CA ARG A 128 -4.46 13.07 -14.77
C ARG A 128 -5.83 12.40 -14.85
N LEU A 129 -6.87 13.17 -14.51
CA LEU A 129 -8.26 12.69 -14.58
C LEU A 129 -8.70 12.30 -16.00
N ASP A 130 -8.15 12.98 -17.02
CA ASP A 130 -8.37 12.66 -18.43
C ASP A 130 -7.62 11.40 -18.92
N GLY A 131 -6.91 10.71 -18.02
CA GLY A 131 -6.10 9.53 -18.32
C GLY A 131 -4.71 9.85 -18.90
N ALA A 132 -4.36 11.13 -19.10
CA ALA A 132 -3.03 11.48 -19.57
C ALA A 132 -1.96 11.22 -18.50
N LEU A 133 -0.87 10.56 -18.88
CA LEU A 133 0.26 10.31 -17.99
C LEU A 133 0.91 11.64 -17.57
N ARG A 134 1.02 11.86 -16.25
CA ARG A 134 1.54 13.08 -15.64
C ARG A 134 2.97 12.93 -15.16
N HIS A 135 3.28 11.82 -14.50
CA HIS A 135 4.59 11.56 -13.91
C HIS A 135 4.95 10.08 -13.99
N GLU A 136 6.23 9.85 -14.25
CA GLU A 136 6.91 8.58 -14.06
C GLU A 136 8.12 8.84 -13.17
N LEU A 137 8.29 8.02 -12.13
CA LEU A 137 9.42 8.11 -11.22
C LEU A 137 10.03 6.73 -11.07
N ARG A 138 11.32 6.63 -11.35
CA ARG A 138 12.04 5.37 -11.24
C ARG A 138 12.69 5.20 -9.88
N TYR A 139 12.66 3.98 -9.37
CA TYR A 139 13.26 3.62 -8.09
C TYR A 139 14.05 2.31 -8.18
N THR A 140 15.12 2.24 -7.40
CA THR A 140 15.89 1.02 -7.17
C THR A 140 16.22 0.91 -5.69
N GLN A 141 15.84 -0.20 -5.08
CA GLN A 141 16.04 -0.49 -3.66
C GLN A 141 15.51 0.63 -2.75
N GLY A 142 14.35 1.20 -3.10
CA GLY A 142 13.71 2.28 -2.36
C GLY A 142 14.30 3.67 -2.60
N ARG A 143 15.33 3.81 -3.45
CA ARG A 143 15.94 5.10 -3.80
C ARG A 143 15.49 5.55 -5.19
N ARG A 144 15.15 6.82 -5.33
CA ARG A 144 14.76 7.43 -6.62
C ARG A 144 16.01 7.59 -7.50
N VAL A 145 15.96 7.13 -8.74
CA VAL A 145 17.11 7.22 -9.67
C VAL A 145 17.07 8.45 -10.57
N ASP A 146 15.88 9.02 -10.84
CA ASP A 146 15.73 10.24 -11.66
C ASP A 146 15.67 11.53 -10.84
N ALA A 147 16.26 11.54 -9.64
CA ALA A 147 16.41 12.77 -8.89
C ALA A 147 17.59 13.56 -9.49
N PRO A 148 17.42 14.83 -9.91
CA PRO A 148 18.59 15.66 -10.17
C PRO A 148 19.46 15.61 -8.92
N ASP A 149 20.75 15.32 -9.08
CA ASP A 149 21.72 15.13 -8.01
C ASP A 149 21.37 16.01 -6.82
N ALA A 150 21.00 15.38 -5.71
CA ALA A 150 20.86 16.09 -4.46
C ALA A 150 22.21 16.80 -4.24
N LYS A 151 22.22 18.13 -4.42
CA LYS A 151 23.40 18.97 -4.14
C LYS A 151 24.04 18.44 -2.87
N PRO A 152 25.35 18.16 -2.85
CA PRO A 152 25.99 17.62 -1.67
C PRO A 152 25.61 18.50 -0.50
N ARG A 153 24.98 17.90 0.52
CA ARG A 153 24.67 18.56 1.79
C ARG A 153 25.96 19.24 2.22
N ALA A 154 25.98 20.57 2.20
CA ALA A 154 27.10 21.31 2.73
C ALA A 154 27.31 20.80 4.15
N ARG A 155 28.45 20.14 4.40
CA ARG A 155 28.92 19.89 5.75
C ARG A 155 29.07 21.27 6.36
N THR A 156 28.12 21.69 7.17
CA THR A 156 28.32 22.77 8.13
C THR A 156 29.45 22.29 9.04
N SER A 157 30.67 22.70 8.72
CA SER A 157 31.79 22.67 9.64
C SER A 157 31.46 23.64 10.76
N SER A 158 30.78 23.14 11.78
CA SER A 158 30.71 23.79 13.08
C SER A 158 32.12 23.78 13.67
N ARG A 159 32.90 24.81 13.33
CA ARG A 159 34.09 25.20 14.07
C ARG A 159 33.64 25.60 15.47
N PRO A 160 34.10 24.95 16.55
CA PRO A 160 33.74 25.38 17.90
C PRO A 160 34.38 26.75 18.19
N PRO A 161 33.72 27.61 18.99
CA PRO A 161 34.33 28.86 19.43
C PRO A 161 35.53 28.57 20.34
N ALA A 162 36.63 29.29 20.09
CA ALA A 162 37.80 29.28 20.95
C ALA A 162 37.44 29.87 22.31
N SER A 163 37.78 29.16 23.39
CA SER A 163 37.68 29.66 24.76
C SER A 163 38.64 30.83 24.97
N PRO A 164 38.21 31.94 25.59
CA PRO A 164 39.14 32.98 26.01
C PRO A 164 39.97 32.46 27.20
N THR A 165 41.28 32.60 27.08
CA THR A 165 42.24 32.44 28.17
C THR A 165 42.45 33.81 28.81
N GLY A 166 42.36 33.89 30.15
CA GLY A 166 42.75 35.07 30.94
C GLY A 166 41.60 35.79 31.58
#